data_AF-A0A4W3H576-F1
#
_entry.id   AF-A0A4W3H576-F1
#
_cell.length_a   1.000
_cell.length_b   1.000
_cell.length_c   1.000
_cell.angle_alpha   90.00
_cell.angle_beta   90.00
_cell.angle_gamma   90.00
#
_symmetry.space_group_name_H-M   'P 1'
#
loop_
_entity.id
_entity.type
_entity.pdbx_description
1 polymer ?
#
loop_
_entity_poly.entity_id
_entity_poly.type
_entity_poly.pdbx_seq_one_letter_code
_entity_poly.pdbx_strand_id
1 'polypeptide(L)'
;MQRKNLTARQQTISLNVSGNLMEVNVPALTGERGGSCVAAAFLVYKNLELILDQSLDGAEENETGSRDGRLQLNTKVVTAVVQRPSTPNANLHVIFTFRHLETNKVLLNVTCVYWESKLPGWSPEGCELMGFNATHTRCNCTHLSSFAVLMALRVRHNGP
;
A
#
# COMPACT_ATOMS: atom_id res chain seq x y z
N MET A 1 -47.48 6.14 3.06
CA MET A 1 -46.37 5.46 2.36
C MET A 1 -45.10 6.26 2.53
N GLN A 2 -44.21 5.87 3.46
CA GLN A 2 -42.90 6.52 3.60
C GLN A 2 -41.94 5.93 2.57
N ARG A 3 -41.44 6.77 1.65
CA ARG A 3 -40.29 6.45 0.81
C ARG A 3 -39.06 6.34 1.73
N LYS A 4 -38.65 5.12 2.06
CA LYS A 4 -37.31 4.89 2.63
C LYS A 4 -36.30 5.17 1.52
N ASN A 5 -35.65 6.33 1.58
CA ASN A 5 -34.38 6.56 0.87
C ASN A 5 -33.35 5.59 1.47
N LEU A 6 -33.26 4.39 0.91
CA LEU A 6 -32.12 3.51 1.13
C LEU A 6 -30.97 4.05 0.29
N THR A 7 -30.11 4.84 0.93
CA THR A 7 -28.75 5.07 0.43
C THR A 7 -28.13 3.73 0.08
N ALA A 8 -27.63 3.61 -1.16
CA ALA A 8 -26.94 2.40 -1.62
C ALA A 8 -25.90 1.99 -0.57
N ARG A 9 -25.95 0.75 -0.08
CA ARG A 9 -24.93 0.20 0.82
C ARG A 9 -23.58 0.36 0.11
N GLN A 10 -22.71 1.25 0.60
CA GLN A 10 -21.29 1.22 0.27
C GLN A 10 -20.76 -0.13 0.78
N GLN A 11 -20.63 -1.10 -0.12
CA GLN A 11 -20.08 -2.41 0.21
C GLN A 11 -18.57 -2.34 -0.03
N THR A 12 -17.79 -2.51 1.03
CA THR A 12 -16.33 -2.55 0.97
C THR A 12 -15.87 -3.97 1.28
N ILE A 13 -15.01 -4.54 0.44
CA ILE A 13 -14.27 -5.76 0.80
C ILE A 13 -13.09 -5.34 1.66
N SER A 14 -12.97 -5.95 2.84
CA SER A 14 -11.90 -5.68 3.79
C SER A 14 -11.20 -6.98 4.16
N LEU A 15 -9.91 -7.08 3.86
CA LEU A 15 -9.08 -8.26 4.13
C LEU A 15 -7.92 -7.87 5.06
N ASN A 16 -7.86 -8.49 6.24
CA ASN A 16 -6.79 -8.25 7.21
C ASN A 16 -5.93 -9.50 7.36
N VAL A 17 -4.62 -9.35 7.15
CA VAL A 17 -3.64 -10.43 7.31
C VAL A 17 -2.41 -9.89 8.03
N SER A 18 -2.06 -10.52 9.16
CA SER A 18 -0.88 -10.16 9.96
C SER A 18 -0.82 -8.68 10.40
N GLY A 19 -1.97 -8.02 10.56
CA GLY A 19 -2.05 -6.60 10.91
C GLY A 19 -1.92 -5.64 9.73
N ASN A 20 -1.84 -6.14 8.49
CA ASN A 20 -2.00 -5.33 7.29
C ASN A 20 -3.44 -5.44 6.80
N LEU A 21 -3.95 -4.36 6.22
CA LEU A 21 -5.32 -4.27 5.74
C LEU A 21 -5.35 -3.90 4.26
N MET A 22 -6.25 -4.55 3.52
CA MET A 22 -6.65 -4.17 2.17
C MET A 22 -8.15 -3.83 2.18
N GLU A 23 -8.51 -2.68 1.64
CA GLU A 23 -9.90 -2.23 1.48
C GLU A 23 -10.19 -1.87 0.03
N VAL A 24 -11.30 -2.37 -0.52
CA VAL A 24 -11.73 -2.11 -1.90
C VAL A 24 -13.22 -1.81 -1.96
N ASN A 25 -13.58 -0.70 -2.60
CA ASN A 25 -14.97 -0.29 -2.82
C ASN A 25 -15.63 -1.13 -3.93
N VAL A 26 -16.58 -1.99 -3.57
CA VAL A 26 -17.22 -2.95 -4.50
C VAL A 26 -18.09 -2.27 -5.56
N PRO A 27 -18.93 -1.25 -5.24
CA PRO A 27 -19.63 -0.46 -6.25
C PRO A 27 -18.75 0.15 -7.35
N ALA A 28 -17.48 0.47 -7.05
CA ALA A 28 -16.55 0.98 -8.05
C ALA A 28 -16.10 -0.09 -9.06
N LEU A 29 -16.32 -1.37 -8.73
CA LEU A 29 -15.96 -2.52 -9.56
C LEU A 29 -17.18 -3.04 -10.30
N THR A 30 -18.28 -3.31 -9.61
CA THR A 30 -19.49 -3.83 -10.25
C THR A 30 -20.16 -2.74 -11.07
N GLY A 31 -20.10 -2.83 -12.41
CA GLY A 31 -20.93 -2.00 -13.29
C GLY A 31 -22.43 -2.14 -12.95
N GLU A 32 -23.26 -1.22 -13.43
CA GLU A 32 -24.70 -1.06 -13.07
C GLU A 32 -25.57 -2.32 -13.22
N ARG A 33 -25.09 -3.36 -13.90
CA ARG A 33 -25.76 -4.67 -13.98
C ARG A 33 -25.46 -5.48 -12.72
N GLY A 34 -26.30 -5.29 -11.71
CA GLY A 34 -26.31 -6.10 -10.50
C GLY A 34 -26.32 -7.59 -10.83
N GLY A 35 -25.27 -8.30 -10.42
CA GLY A 35 -25.12 -9.74 -10.67
C GLY A 35 -23.68 -10.28 -10.66
N SER A 36 -22.65 -9.44 -10.79
CA SER A 36 -21.27 -9.90 -10.71
C SER A 36 -20.82 -10.03 -9.26
N CYS A 37 -20.47 -11.25 -8.83
CA CYS A 37 -19.69 -11.44 -7.61
C CYS A 37 -18.28 -10.88 -7.82
N VAL A 38 -17.72 -10.24 -6.79
CA VAL A 38 -16.34 -9.75 -6.79
C VAL A 38 -15.57 -10.61 -5.81
N ALA A 39 -14.56 -11.34 -6.29
CA ALA A 39 -13.59 -12.02 -5.45
C ALA A 39 -12.36 -11.14 -5.24
N ALA A 40 -11.77 -11.22 -4.05
CA ALA A 40 -10.49 -10.59 -3.75
C ALA A 40 -9.61 -11.52 -2.92
N ALA A 41 -8.30 -11.41 -3.09
CA ALA A 41 -7.30 -12.09 -2.30
C ALA A 41 -6.24 -11.09 -1.86
N PHE A 42 -5.74 -11.27 -0.64
CA PHE A 42 -4.72 -10.43 -0.04
C PHE A 42 -3.63 -11.33 0.55
N LEU A 43 -2.42 -11.19 0.01
CA LEU A 43 -1.26 -11.97 0.40
C LEU A 43 -0.26 -11.08 1.14
N VAL A 44 0.32 -11.59 2.21
CA VAL A 44 1.37 -10.93 2.97
C VAL A 44 2.57 -11.85 3.01
N TYR A 45 3.66 -11.45 2.37
CA TYR A 45 4.89 -12.22 2.33
C TYR A 45 5.67 -12.03 3.63
N LYS A 46 6.43 -13.06 4.00
CA LYS A 46 7.36 -13.00 5.13
C LYS A 46 8.77 -12.94 4.56
N ASN A 47 9.59 -12.00 5.05
CA ASN A 47 11.00 -11.82 4.70
C ASN A 47 11.28 -11.41 3.24
N LEU A 48 10.26 -11.18 2.41
CA LEU A 48 10.46 -10.73 1.02
C LEU A 48 11.02 -9.30 0.99
N GLU A 49 10.67 -8.50 1.98
CA GLU A 49 11.22 -7.17 2.22
C GLU A 49 12.76 -7.18 2.30
N LEU A 50 13.38 -8.22 2.90
CA LEU A 50 14.83 -8.29 3.07
C LEU A 50 15.58 -8.55 1.75
N ILE A 51 14.91 -9.20 0.80
CA ILE A 51 15.47 -9.55 -0.50
C ILE A 51 15.32 -8.35 -1.45
N LEU A 52 14.16 -7.69 -1.42
CA LEU A 52 13.85 -6.58 -2.32
C LEU A 52 14.40 -5.23 -1.83
N ASP A 53 14.82 -5.10 -0.57
CA ASP A 53 15.51 -3.89 -0.05
C ASP A 53 16.87 -3.70 -0.73
N GLN A 54 17.58 -4.81 -1.04
CA GLN A 54 18.89 -4.78 -1.74
C GLN A 54 18.80 -4.23 -3.16
N SER A 55 17.59 -4.20 -3.75
CA SER A 55 17.35 -3.60 -5.06
C SER A 55 17.35 -2.07 -5.02
N LEU A 56 17.33 -1.44 -3.84
CA LEU A 56 17.36 0.01 -3.66
C LEU A 56 18.78 0.61 -3.67
N ASP A 57 19.80 -0.23 -3.45
CA ASP A 57 21.21 0.19 -3.36
C ASP A 57 21.79 0.69 -4.71
N GLY A 58 21.00 0.69 -5.79
CA GLY A 58 21.35 1.27 -7.10
C GLY A 58 20.97 2.75 -7.29
N ALA A 59 20.31 3.38 -6.33
CA ALA A 59 20.00 4.82 -6.36
C ALA A 59 21.17 5.62 -5.80
N GLU A 60 21.99 6.15 -6.71
CA GLU A 60 23.12 7.08 -6.54
C GLU A 60 23.42 7.58 -5.12
N GLU A 61 24.56 7.15 -4.56
CA GLU A 61 25.30 7.90 -3.55
C GLU A 61 25.77 9.23 -4.16
N ASN A 62 24.90 10.23 -4.19
CA ASN A 62 25.37 11.61 -4.21
C ASN A 62 25.69 12.01 -2.77
N GLU A 63 26.99 12.07 -2.49
CA GLU A 63 27.58 12.55 -1.25
C GLU A 63 26.97 13.88 -0.82
N THR A 64 26.07 13.82 0.17
CA THR A 64 26.02 14.84 1.22
C THR A 64 25.83 14.09 2.53
N GLY A 65 26.76 14.27 3.46
CA GLY A 65 26.79 13.61 4.76
C GLY A 65 25.63 14.00 5.69
N SER A 66 24.39 13.73 5.28
CA SER A 66 23.23 13.83 6.14
C SER A 66 23.10 12.53 6.92
N ARG A 67 23.24 12.60 8.24
CA ARG A 67 22.97 11.50 9.19
C ARG A 67 21.48 11.13 9.26
N ASP A 68 20.77 11.25 8.15
CA ASP A 68 19.35 10.99 8.02
C ASP A 68 19.15 9.70 7.24
N GLY A 69 18.31 8.82 7.79
CA GLY A 69 18.35 7.38 7.51
C GLY A 69 18.26 7.00 6.04
N ARG A 70 18.98 5.93 5.67
CA ARG A 70 18.85 5.27 4.35
C ARG A 70 17.39 4.89 4.10
N LEU A 71 16.92 5.11 2.87
CA LEU A 71 15.60 4.67 2.44
C LEU A 71 15.56 3.14 2.44
N GLN A 72 14.61 2.56 3.15
CA GLN A 72 14.48 1.11 3.30
C GLN A 72 13.01 0.69 3.37
N LEU A 73 12.73 -0.57 3.06
CA LEU A 73 11.41 -1.15 3.28
C LEU A 73 11.15 -1.34 4.77
N ASN A 74 10.18 -0.60 5.33
CA ASN A 74 9.78 -0.73 6.73
C ASN A 74 8.42 -1.42 6.91
N THR A 75 7.97 -2.15 5.90
CA THR A 75 6.72 -2.91 5.92
C THR A 75 6.93 -4.25 5.23
N LYS A 76 6.07 -5.23 5.52
CA LYS A 76 6.02 -6.44 4.70
C LYS A 76 5.59 -6.10 3.28
N VAL A 77 6.06 -6.89 2.32
CA VAL A 77 5.54 -6.85 0.95
C VAL A 77 4.17 -7.53 0.93
N VAL A 78 3.20 -6.91 0.29
CA VAL A 78 1.82 -7.42 0.18
C VAL A 78 1.39 -7.46 -1.27
N THR A 79 0.51 -8.39 -1.64
CA THR A 79 -0.07 -8.44 -2.99
C THR A 79 -1.58 -8.48 -2.90
N ALA A 80 -2.22 -7.67 -3.72
CA ALA A 80 -3.67 -7.64 -3.86
C ALA A 80 -4.07 -8.22 -5.21
N VAL A 81 -5.04 -9.12 -5.19
CA VAL A 81 -5.71 -9.60 -6.39
C VAL A 81 -7.20 -9.32 -6.21
N VAL A 82 -7.79 -8.68 -7.21
CA VAL A 82 -9.24 -8.47 -7.26
C VAL A 82 -9.70 -8.97 -8.61
N GLN A 83 -10.74 -9.78 -8.61
CA GLN A 83 -11.41 -10.20 -9.84
C GLN A 83 -11.99 -8.94 -10.50
N ARG A 84 -11.28 -8.43 -11.50
CA ARG A 84 -11.71 -7.25 -12.24
C ARG A 84 -12.92 -7.64 -13.09
N PRO A 85 -14.09 -7.02 -12.92
CA PRO A 85 -15.13 -7.12 -13.93
C PRO A 85 -14.62 -6.46 -15.21
N SER A 86 -15.11 -6.94 -16.36
CA SER A 86 -14.57 -6.70 -17.70
C SER A 86 -14.63 -5.25 -18.21
N THR A 87 -14.76 -4.24 -17.33
CA THR A 87 -14.82 -2.83 -17.68
C THR A 87 -13.41 -2.19 -17.63
N PRO A 88 -12.85 -1.77 -18.77
CA PRO A 88 -11.53 -1.15 -18.83
C PRO A 88 -11.43 0.18 -18.05
N ASN A 89 -12.56 0.86 -17.84
CA ASN A 89 -12.64 2.22 -17.30
C ASN A 89 -13.00 2.30 -15.79
N ALA A 90 -12.94 1.19 -15.06
CA ALA A 90 -13.18 1.24 -13.62
C ALA A 90 -11.99 1.94 -12.93
N ASN A 91 -12.26 3.08 -12.28
CA ASN A 91 -11.31 3.75 -11.37
C ASN A 91 -11.10 2.84 -10.15
N LEU A 92 -10.17 1.90 -10.29
CA LEU A 92 -9.75 1.03 -9.21
C LEU A 92 -9.04 1.90 -8.17
N HIS A 93 -9.51 1.81 -6.93
CA HIS A 93 -8.85 2.38 -5.77
C HIS A 93 -8.77 1.30 -4.70
N VAL A 94 -7.55 0.85 -4.42
CA VAL A 94 -7.27 -0.11 -3.35
C VAL A 94 -6.57 0.65 -2.23
N ILE A 95 -7.20 0.66 -1.06
CA ILE A 95 -6.63 1.28 0.12
C ILE A 95 -5.89 0.20 0.90
N PHE A 96 -4.60 0.43 1.13
CA PHE A 96 -3.78 -0.42 1.97
C PHE A 96 -3.48 0.29 3.29
N THR A 97 -3.55 -0.44 4.40
CA THR A 97 -2.93 -0.03 5.66
C THR A 97 -1.82 -1.02 5.99
N PHE A 98 -0.59 -0.54 5.93
CA PHE A 98 0.60 -1.33 6.21
C PHE A 98 0.99 -1.20 7.67
N ARG A 99 1.32 -2.32 8.29
CA ARG A 99 1.94 -2.35 9.62
C ARG A 99 3.45 -2.18 9.49
N HIS A 100 4.02 -1.31 10.32
CA HIS A 100 5.46 -1.06 10.35
C HIS A 100 6.21 -2.20 11.02
N LEU A 101 7.39 -2.52 10.50
CA LEU A 101 8.32 -3.48 11.09
C LEU A 101 9.11 -2.84 12.24
N GLU A 102 9.60 -1.61 12.02
CA GLU A 102 10.29 -0.79 13.02
C GLU A 102 9.42 0.40 13.42
N THR A 103 9.15 0.52 14.73
CA THR A 103 8.29 1.55 15.32
C THR A 103 9.02 2.45 16.33
N ASN A 104 10.25 2.09 16.71
CA ASN A 104 11.01 2.85 17.70
C ASN A 104 11.78 4.05 17.09
N LYS A 105 11.84 4.16 15.75
CA LYS A 105 12.54 5.22 15.01
C LYS A 105 11.62 6.38 14.61
N VAL A 106 12.23 7.51 14.29
CA VAL A 106 11.53 8.61 13.58
C VAL A 106 11.38 8.19 12.12
N LEU A 107 10.15 8.33 11.61
CA LEU A 107 9.83 8.06 10.22
C LEU A 107 10.02 9.33 9.40
N LEU A 108 10.81 9.25 8.34
CA LEU A 108 11.09 10.31 7.39
C LEU A 108 10.89 9.74 5.98
N ASN A 109 10.60 10.60 5.00
CA ASN A 109 10.46 10.23 3.58
C ASN A 109 9.62 8.95 3.37
N VAL A 110 8.36 8.98 3.83
CA VAL A 110 7.43 7.85 3.71
C VAL A 110 6.82 7.85 2.32
N THR A 111 7.05 6.77 1.56
CA THR A 111 6.57 6.65 0.17
C THR A 111 5.90 5.31 -0.05
N CYS A 112 4.67 5.33 -0.52
CA CYS A 112 3.94 4.14 -0.97
C CYS A 112 4.48 3.71 -2.33
N VAL A 113 4.87 2.44 -2.47
CA VAL A 113 5.47 1.93 -3.71
C VAL A 113 4.89 0.58 -4.11
N TYR A 114 5.06 0.26 -5.38
CA TYR A 114 4.81 -1.08 -5.93
C TYR A 114 6.04 -1.59 -6.68
N TRP A 115 6.10 -2.90 -6.85
CA TRP A 115 7.14 -3.55 -7.65
C TRP A 115 6.79 -3.47 -9.14
N GLU A 116 7.52 -2.66 -9.90
CA GLU A 116 7.39 -2.58 -11.35
C GLU A 116 8.25 -3.68 -11.98
N SER A 117 7.63 -4.53 -12.80
CA SER A 117 8.30 -5.73 -13.31
C SER A 117 9.00 -5.52 -14.66
N LYS A 118 8.60 -4.52 -15.46
CA LYS A 118 9.23 -4.20 -16.75
C LYS A 118 10.53 -3.43 -16.59
N LEU A 119 10.56 -2.52 -15.62
CA LEU A 119 11.76 -1.85 -15.13
C LEU A 119 11.93 -2.27 -13.67
N PRO A 120 12.60 -3.42 -13.42
CA PRO A 120 12.66 -4.04 -12.10
C PRO A 120 13.05 -3.06 -11.00
N GLY A 121 12.12 -2.74 -10.12
CA GLY A 121 12.35 -1.82 -9.02
C GLY A 121 11.07 -1.33 -8.35
N TRP A 122 11.26 -0.58 -7.27
CA TRP A 122 10.16 0.06 -6.56
C TRP A 122 9.78 1.38 -7.24
N SER A 123 8.51 1.53 -7.60
CA SER A 123 7.97 2.74 -8.21
C SER A 123 6.82 3.31 -7.37
N PRO A 124 6.73 4.64 -7.19
CA PRO A 124 5.58 5.28 -6.54
C PRO A 124 4.39 5.47 -7.49
N GLU A 125 4.54 5.18 -8.79
CA GLU A 125 3.53 5.49 -9.80
C GLU A 125 2.18 4.79 -9.51
N GLY A 126 1.11 5.57 -9.54
CA GLY A 126 -0.24 5.06 -9.25
C GLY A 126 -0.48 4.71 -7.78
N CYS A 127 0.41 5.07 -6.86
CA CYS A 127 0.23 4.92 -5.41
C CYS A 127 0.43 6.26 -4.67
N GLU A 128 -0.55 6.65 -3.88
CA GLU A 128 -0.55 7.90 -3.13
C GLU A 128 -0.54 7.65 -1.63
N LEU A 129 0.31 8.40 -0.90
CA LEU A 129 0.32 8.40 0.55
C LEU A 129 -0.91 9.15 1.08
N MET A 130 -1.78 8.45 1.81
CA MET A 130 -2.94 9.06 2.48
C MET A 130 -2.58 9.60 3.86
N GLY A 131 -1.59 9.00 4.52
CA GLY A 131 -1.12 9.40 5.84
C GLY A 131 -0.41 8.26 6.57
N PHE A 132 0.34 8.60 7.61
CA PHE A 132 1.07 7.63 8.42
C PHE A 132 1.16 8.07 9.88
N ASN A 133 1.42 7.11 10.75
CA ASN A 133 1.78 7.32 12.14
C ASN A 133 2.96 6.40 12.50
N ALA A 134 3.36 6.34 13.78
CA ALA A 134 4.52 5.54 14.19
C ALA A 134 4.40 4.03 13.86
N THR A 135 3.19 3.51 13.72
CA THR A 135 2.92 2.06 13.63
C THR A 135 2.32 1.63 12.29
N HIS A 136 1.67 2.54 11.56
CA HIS A 136 0.98 2.23 10.33
C HIS A 136 1.09 3.34 9.30
N THR A 137 1.06 2.95 8.03
CA THR A 137 1.00 3.84 6.86
C THR A 137 -0.17 3.44 6.00
N ARG A 138 -0.91 4.42 5.48
CA ARG A 138 -2.06 4.22 4.61
C ARG A 138 -1.77 4.73 3.20
N CYS A 139 -2.04 3.89 2.20
CA CYS A 139 -1.77 4.15 0.79
C CYS A 139 -3.04 3.93 -0.03
N ASN A 140 -3.25 4.75 -1.07
CA ASN A 140 -4.27 4.56 -2.09
C ASN A 140 -3.58 4.21 -3.41
N CYS A 141 -3.81 3.02 -3.95
CA CYS A 141 -3.20 2.59 -5.21
C CYS A 141 -4.25 2.31 -6.29
N THR A 142 -3.93 2.62 -7.54
CA THR A 142 -4.86 2.55 -8.69
C THR A 142 -4.69 1.32 -9.58
N HIS A 143 -3.78 0.42 -9.20
CA HIS A 143 -3.52 -0.84 -9.91
C HIS A 143 -3.40 -2.01 -8.93
N LEU A 144 -3.22 -3.22 -9.47
CA LEU A 144 -2.99 -4.44 -8.70
C LEU A 144 -1.57 -4.93 -9.01
N SER A 145 -0.74 -5.01 -7.98
CA SER A 145 0.65 -5.48 -8.06
C SER A 145 1.07 -6.01 -6.68
N SER A 146 2.38 -6.02 -6.42
CA SER A 146 2.97 -6.20 -5.09
C SER A 146 3.40 -4.84 -4.55
N PHE A 147 3.03 -4.53 -3.31
CA PHE A 147 3.13 -3.21 -2.69
C PHE A 147 3.93 -3.26 -1.39
N ALA A 148 4.56 -2.15 -1.06
CA ALA A 148 5.22 -1.93 0.21
C ALA A 148 5.33 -0.41 0.50
N VAL A 149 5.95 -0.06 1.63
CA VAL A 149 6.26 1.33 1.99
C VAL A 149 7.75 1.48 2.22
N LEU A 150 8.35 2.41 1.47
CA LEU A 150 9.71 2.88 1.68
C LEU A 150 9.71 3.99 2.72
N MET A 151 10.66 3.92 3.66
CA MET A 151 10.85 4.93 4.70
C MET A 151 12.33 5.15 4.95
N ALA A 152 12.72 6.42 5.13
CA ALA A 152 13.97 6.78 5.77
C ALA A 152 13.76 6.72 7.29
N LEU A 153 14.57 5.94 8.02
CA LEU A 153 14.43 5.80 9.47
C LEU A 153 15.59 6.43 10.23
N ARG A 154 15.29 7.38 11.12
CA ARG A 154 16.30 8.01 11.99
C ARG A 154 16.15 7.54 13.44
N VAL A 155 17.27 7.27 14.11
CA VAL A 155 17.28 6.96 15.55
C VAL A 155 16.76 8.17 16.33
N ARG A 156 15.84 7.95 17.27
CA ARG A 156 15.44 9.01 18.21
C ARG A 156 16.62 9.30 19.13
N HIS A 157 17.24 10.47 18.99
CA HIS A 157 18.10 10.98 20.05
C HIS A 157 17.22 11.67 21.08
N ASN A 158 17.00 10.99 22.21
CA ASN A 158 16.65 11.69 23.44
C ASN A 158 17.96 12.33 23.94
N GLY A 159 18.13 13.63 23.65
CA GLY A 159 19.18 14.42 24.29
C GLY A 159 18.95 14.52 25.81
N PRO A 160 20.00 14.84 26.58
CA PRO A 160 19.89 15.01 28.03
C PRO A 160 18.88 16.09 28.44
#